data_AF-A0A444X9R7-F1
#
_entry.id   AF-A0A444X9R7-F1
#
_cell.length_a   1.000
_cell.length_b   1.000
_cell.length_c   1.000
_cell.angle_alpha   90.00
_cell.angle_beta   90.00
_cell.angle_gamma   90.00
#
_symmetry.space_group_name_H-M   'P 1'
#
loop_
_entity.id
_entity.type
_entity.pdbx_description
1 polymer ?
#
loop_
_entity_poly.entity_id
_entity_poly.type
_entity_poly.pdbx_seq_one_letter_code
_entity_poly.pdbx_strand_id
1 'polypeptide(L)'
;MSCWEEWRSLEFNAFPRLRELIIWDCPMLRGDLPNQLPSLRSLTIQNCEQLSCCVPRAPAITSLRIEGSNEVRIGELAPLLDILSITGKHQVESVMEAITQTKLTCLRSLSISGCSSHVLFPVGSIPASLQELTILDCKKLEFQMEGQHHSLHKLMIHNSCDSVPSFSLDSFPNLGRVEISKCEKMESLVVSRSLSCLPYLEIENCGSLKSLKTQWMASPQLEDLGLLGCPEIDLSATEDPHRSLRSLTISYCEKLLSGAASQFHGVTHLCIEGENESVKSLPKEGWLPATLESLKLIGITSVKMLECKGLAHLTSLQQLSIYCCFNLENIDGEKLPASLVRLIIDGSPLLGKRCEMKDPQVWPKISHIPAIQLFQQEITSAVTKATEQPGIIMDTIQEIQERHDTLIDIERSPNELHQVFLDMAVLVQSQGKQLHDIECHVARVNSYVCGGSSSCSLQGSTRRIPEVHIHWQFGIIILIIIILIIVLLSRNQEKSSQHILSVCHIHITIAL
;
A
#
# COMPACT_ATOMS: atom_id res chain seq x y z
N MET A 1 12.80 -4.53 26.75
CA MET A 1 12.02 -4.22 27.96
C MET A 1 10.59 -3.91 27.52
N SER A 2 9.71 -4.91 27.60
CA SER A 2 8.30 -4.88 27.19
C SER A 2 7.37 -4.78 28.41
N CYS A 3 7.75 -3.97 29.40
CA CYS A 3 7.36 -4.13 30.81
C CYS A 3 6.46 -3.01 31.35
N TRP A 4 5.81 -2.21 30.49
CA TRP A 4 4.86 -1.21 30.96
C TRP A 4 3.54 -1.89 31.30
N GLU A 5 3.30 -2.11 32.59
CA GLU A 5 2.13 -2.86 33.08
C GLU A 5 0.99 -1.94 33.50
N GLU A 6 1.26 -0.76 34.05
CA GLU A 6 0.22 0.14 34.55
C GLU A 6 0.53 1.62 34.26
N TRP A 7 -0.42 2.32 33.64
CA TRP A 7 -0.48 3.76 33.59
C TRP A 7 -1.21 4.29 34.82
N ARG A 8 -0.47 4.87 35.77
CA ARG A 8 -1.04 5.49 36.97
C ARG A 8 -1.06 7.01 36.82
N SER A 9 -2.22 7.60 36.51
CA SER A 9 -2.39 9.05 36.59
C SER A 9 -2.57 9.46 38.05
N LEU A 10 -1.55 10.06 38.66
CA LEU A 10 -1.59 10.39 40.10
C LEU A 10 -2.37 11.67 40.44
N GLU A 11 -2.77 12.50 39.45
CA GLU A 11 -3.43 13.78 39.72
C GLU A 11 -4.48 14.17 38.65
N PHE A 12 -5.54 14.88 39.08
CA PHE A 12 -6.42 15.64 38.20
C PHE A 12 -5.58 16.74 37.51
N ASN A 13 -5.52 16.74 36.17
CA ASN A 13 -4.70 17.63 35.32
C ASN A 13 -3.21 17.27 35.15
N ALA A 14 -2.87 15.98 35.16
CA ALA A 14 -1.55 15.56 34.70
C ALA A 14 -1.31 16.02 33.23
N PHE A 15 -0.24 16.79 33.01
CA PHE A 15 0.24 17.26 31.68
C PHE A 15 -0.59 18.34 30.95
N PRO A 16 -0.75 19.55 31.53
CA PRO A 16 -1.56 20.62 30.92
C PRO A 16 -0.99 21.19 29.61
N ARG A 17 0.31 20.96 29.32
CA ARG A 17 1.02 21.43 28.12
C ARG A 17 1.30 20.34 27.09
N LEU A 18 0.84 19.12 27.34
CA LEU A 18 1.02 18.01 26.42
C LEU A 18 0.33 18.31 25.09
N ARG A 19 1.05 18.24 23.98
CA ARG A 19 0.49 18.49 22.64
C ARG A 19 0.34 17.22 21.83
N GLU A 20 1.19 16.24 22.06
CA GLU A 20 1.21 14.99 21.32
C GLU A 20 1.52 13.84 22.27
N LEU A 21 0.70 12.81 22.18
CA LEU A 21 0.83 11.57 22.93
C LEU A 21 0.75 10.40 21.95
N ILE A 22 1.81 9.60 21.90
CA ILE A 22 1.88 8.40 21.07
C ILE A 22 2.20 7.21 21.98
N ILE A 23 1.36 6.20 21.93
CA ILE A 23 1.51 4.94 22.65
C ILE A 23 1.51 3.83 21.61
N TRP A 24 2.61 3.08 21.51
CA TRP A 24 2.76 2.06 20.49
C TRP A 24 3.33 0.76 21.06
N ASP A 25 2.69 -0.35 20.71
CA ASP A 25 3.12 -1.73 20.96
C ASP A 25 3.31 -2.01 22.45
N CYS A 26 2.32 -1.58 23.24
CA CYS A 26 2.29 -1.71 24.69
C CYS A 26 1.18 -2.69 25.12
N PRO A 27 1.34 -4.01 24.90
CA PRO A 27 0.26 -4.99 25.07
C PRO A 27 -0.13 -5.23 26.53
N MET A 28 0.81 -5.02 27.48
CA MET A 28 0.58 -5.22 28.92
C MET A 28 0.12 -3.94 29.63
N LEU A 29 0.04 -2.80 28.93
CA LEU A 29 -0.25 -1.51 29.54
C LEU A 29 -1.72 -1.44 29.94
N ARG A 30 -1.98 -1.44 31.25
CA ARG A 30 -3.30 -1.30 31.87
C ARG A 30 -3.48 0.09 32.47
N GLY A 31 -4.71 0.43 32.83
CA GLY A 31 -5.04 1.68 33.51
C GLY A 31 -5.64 2.74 32.59
N ASP A 32 -5.86 3.93 33.15
CA ASP A 32 -6.58 5.01 32.50
C ASP A 32 -5.64 6.15 32.10
N LEU A 33 -5.81 6.64 30.87
CA LEU A 33 -5.22 7.91 30.46
C LEU A 33 -5.79 9.06 31.30
N PRO A 34 -5.02 10.15 31.51
CA PRO A 34 -5.50 11.30 32.26
C PRO A 34 -6.79 11.86 31.62
N ASN A 35 -7.86 11.98 32.42
CA ASN A 35 -9.18 12.37 31.91
C ASN A 35 -9.24 13.76 31.25
N GLN A 36 -8.29 14.66 31.54
CA GLN A 36 -8.23 16.00 30.97
C GLN A 36 -6.84 16.30 30.41
N LEU A 37 -6.78 16.54 29.09
CA LEU A 37 -5.55 16.94 28.40
C LEU A 37 -5.85 18.18 27.54
N PRO A 38 -5.88 19.38 28.14
CA PRO A 38 -6.44 20.58 27.50
C PRO A 38 -5.66 21.06 26.27
N SER A 39 -4.34 20.83 26.24
CA SER A 39 -3.47 21.26 25.13
C SER A 39 -3.21 20.20 24.08
N LEU A 40 -3.77 19.00 24.24
CA LEU A 40 -3.47 17.86 23.36
C LEU A 40 -4.05 18.09 21.98
N ARG A 41 -3.20 17.99 20.97
CA ARG A 41 -3.52 18.16 19.55
C ARG A 41 -3.54 16.83 18.80
N SER A 42 -2.65 15.92 19.16
CA SER A 42 -2.55 14.60 18.53
C SER A 42 -2.50 13.50 19.59
N LEU A 43 -3.35 12.48 19.42
CA LEU A 43 -3.33 11.25 20.20
C LEU A 43 -3.24 10.07 19.23
N THR A 44 -2.21 9.25 19.39
CA THR A 44 -2.06 7.98 18.66
C THR A 44 -1.89 6.83 19.65
N ILE A 45 -2.75 5.81 19.53
CA ILE A 45 -2.67 4.58 20.31
C ILE A 45 -2.63 3.41 19.33
N GLN A 46 -1.60 2.57 19.40
CA GLN A 46 -1.43 1.44 18.49
C GLN A 46 -1.03 0.16 19.22
N ASN A 47 -1.73 -0.95 18.96
CA ASN A 47 -1.45 -2.29 19.52
C ASN A 47 -1.31 -2.31 21.06
N CYS A 48 -2.31 -1.77 21.76
CA CYS A 48 -2.39 -1.68 23.22
C CYS A 48 -3.61 -2.46 23.73
N GLU A 49 -3.49 -3.79 23.77
CA GLU A 49 -4.62 -4.70 24.00
C GLU A 49 -5.28 -4.56 25.37
N GLN A 50 -4.50 -4.35 26.42
CA GLN A 50 -5.00 -4.27 27.79
C GLN A 50 -5.34 -2.85 28.25
N LEU A 51 -5.20 -1.86 27.35
CA LEU A 51 -5.51 -0.46 27.64
C LEU A 51 -7.02 -0.23 27.46
N SER A 52 -7.75 -0.30 28.57
CA SER A 52 -9.21 -0.17 28.62
C SER A 52 -9.71 1.26 28.89
N CYS A 53 -8.85 2.26 28.67
CA CYS A 53 -9.14 3.65 28.99
C CYS A 53 -10.19 4.29 28.08
N CYS A 54 -10.86 5.33 28.57
CA CYS A 54 -11.61 6.25 27.72
C CYS A 54 -10.68 7.25 27.02
N VAL A 55 -11.01 7.64 25.79
CA VAL A 55 -10.34 8.77 25.12
C VAL A 55 -10.43 10.01 26.04
N PRO A 56 -9.30 10.65 26.36
CA PRO A 56 -9.27 11.76 27.31
C PRO A 56 -10.00 12.98 26.76
N ARG A 57 -10.59 13.79 27.64
CA ARG A 57 -11.23 15.05 27.24
C ARG A 57 -10.15 16.05 26.81
N ALA A 58 -10.02 16.20 25.50
CA ALA A 58 -9.03 17.05 24.85
C ALA A 58 -9.72 18.01 23.87
N PRO A 59 -10.15 19.22 24.31
CA PRO A 59 -10.89 20.14 23.46
C PRO A 59 -10.09 20.68 22.27
N ALA A 60 -8.75 20.67 22.35
CA ALA A 60 -7.84 21.14 21.30
C ALA A 60 -7.39 20.03 20.33
N ILE A 61 -7.93 18.81 20.45
CA ILE A 61 -7.49 17.68 19.64
C ILE A 61 -7.91 17.87 18.18
N THR A 62 -6.93 17.74 17.29
CA THR A 62 -7.11 17.85 15.84
C THR A 62 -6.88 16.51 15.15
N SER A 63 -6.13 15.60 15.77
CA SER A 63 -5.84 14.27 15.24
C SER A 63 -6.02 13.20 16.31
N LEU A 64 -6.87 12.22 16.04
CA LEU A 64 -7.11 11.07 16.90
C LEU A 64 -6.95 9.79 16.06
N ARG A 65 -5.96 8.96 16.43
CA ARG A 65 -5.66 7.69 15.79
C ARG A 65 -5.65 6.57 16.84
N ILE A 66 -6.52 5.58 16.68
CA ILE A 66 -6.61 4.41 17.55
C ILE A 66 -6.54 3.20 16.63
N GLU A 67 -5.40 2.51 16.58
CA GLU A 67 -5.13 1.43 15.63
C GLU A 67 -4.76 0.12 16.30
N GLY A 68 -5.08 -1.00 15.64
CA GLY A 68 -4.84 -2.33 16.18
C GLY A 68 -5.86 -2.76 17.24
N SER A 69 -5.56 -3.87 17.92
CA SER A 69 -6.43 -4.46 18.94
C SER A 69 -6.36 -3.62 20.22
N ASN A 70 -7.23 -2.63 20.36
CA ASN A 70 -7.36 -1.84 21.58
C ASN A 70 -8.77 -2.04 22.17
N GLU A 71 -8.92 -1.97 23.50
CA GLU A 71 -10.23 -1.91 24.18
C GLU A 71 -10.62 -0.47 24.56
N VAL A 72 -9.96 0.52 23.95
CA VAL A 72 -10.18 1.95 24.22
C VAL A 72 -11.63 2.32 23.89
N ARG A 73 -12.31 2.93 24.87
CA ARG A 73 -13.67 3.44 24.72
C ARG A 73 -13.64 4.86 24.18
N ILE A 74 -14.50 5.14 23.21
CA ILE A 74 -14.58 6.45 22.58
C ILE A 74 -15.69 7.23 23.28
N GLY A 75 -15.31 8.33 23.91
CA GLY A 75 -16.25 9.28 24.53
C GLY A 75 -16.66 10.38 23.54
N GLU A 76 -16.89 11.59 24.07
CA GLU A 76 -17.20 12.76 23.24
C GLU A 76 -16.03 13.14 22.32
N LEU A 77 -16.30 13.21 21.01
CA LEU A 77 -15.35 13.70 20.01
C LEU A 77 -15.33 15.23 19.99
N ALA A 78 -14.14 15.82 19.85
CA ALA A 78 -14.00 17.27 19.79
C ALA A 78 -14.48 17.83 18.44
N PRO A 79 -15.21 18.96 18.40
CA PRO A 79 -15.69 19.55 17.14
C PRO A 79 -14.58 20.01 16.18
N LEU A 80 -13.38 20.30 16.71
CA LEU A 80 -12.20 20.76 15.99
C LEU A 80 -11.39 19.62 15.35
N LEU A 81 -11.81 18.36 15.56
CA LEU A 81 -11.13 17.20 15.03
C LEU A 81 -11.09 17.25 13.50
N ASP A 82 -9.89 17.11 12.93
CA ASP A 82 -9.61 17.14 11.49
C ASP A 82 -9.42 15.72 10.93
N ILE A 83 -8.69 14.89 11.68
CA ILE A 83 -8.34 13.52 11.30
C ILE A 83 -8.82 12.54 12.37
N LEU A 84 -9.62 11.57 11.96
CA LEU A 84 -10.09 10.48 12.81
C LEU A 84 -9.76 9.13 12.15
N SER A 85 -8.96 8.30 12.81
CA SER A 85 -8.63 6.96 12.34
C SER A 85 -8.82 5.95 13.46
N ILE A 86 -9.65 4.94 13.21
CA ILE A 86 -10.12 4.02 14.25
C ILE A 86 -10.16 2.60 13.72
N THR A 87 -9.52 1.70 14.45
CA THR A 87 -9.58 0.26 14.28
C THR A 87 -10.26 -0.36 15.47
N GLY A 88 -11.22 -1.25 15.24
CA GLY A 88 -11.69 -2.14 16.27
C GLY A 88 -13.17 -2.48 16.20
N LYS A 89 -13.50 -3.59 16.87
CA LYS A 89 -14.79 -4.28 16.74
C LYS A 89 -15.97 -3.45 17.23
N HIS A 90 -15.83 -2.76 18.36
CA HIS A 90 -16.89 -2.01 19.04
C HIS A 90 -16.69 -0.50 18.92
N GLN A 91 -15.45 -0.06 18.64
CA GLN A 91 -15.09 1.35 18.52
C GLN A 91 -15.75 2.00 17.31
N VAL A 92 -15.80 1.29 16.18
CA VAL A 92 -16.44 1.80 14.96
C VAL A 92 -17.91 2.13 15.24
N GLU A 93 -18.65 1.27 15.94
CA GLU A 93 -20.05 1.50 16.31
C GLU A 93 -20.23 2.73 17.19
N SER A 94 -19.42 2.85 18.26
CA SER A 94 -19.44 4.03 19.14
C SER A 94 -19.10 5.33 18.40
N VAL A 95 -18.22 5.27 17.40
CA VAL A 95 -17.84 6.43 16.58
C VAL A 95 -18.94 6.81 15.63
N MET A 96 -19.61 5.84 15.01
CA MET A 96 -20.75 6.14 14.15
C MET A 96 -21.86 6.81 14.97
N GLU A 97 -22.14 6.31 16.18
CA GLU A 97 -23.07 6.97 17.10
C GLU A 97 -22.58 8.38 17.48
N ALA A 98 -21.31 8.54 17.86
CA ALA A 98 -20.74 9.85 18.19
C ALA A 98 -20.79 10.84 17.02
N ILE A 99 -20.55 10.40 15.79
CA ILE A 99 -20.66 11.24 14.58
C ILE A 99 -22.11 11.69 14.36
N THR A 100 -23.10 10.84 14.62
CA THR A 100 -24.51 11.22 14.50
C THR A 100 -24.96 12.20 15.59
N GLN A 101 -24.39 12.10 16.79
CA GLN A 101 -24.76 12.93 17.95
C GLN A 101 -23.97 14.24 18.03
N THR A 102 -22.72 14.25 17.55
CA THR A 102 -21.82 15.41 17.63
C THR A 102 -21.68 16.08 16.27
N LYS A 103 -21.83 17.40 16.23
CA LYS A 103 -21.58 18.18 15.02
C LYS A 103 -20.08 18.41 14.85
N LEU A 104 -19.38 17.46 14.26
CA LEU A 104 -17.98 17.65 13.85
C LEU A 104 -17.96 18.61 12.66
N THR A 105 -17.42 19.82 12.85
CA THR A 105 -17.44 20.87 11.81
C THR A 105 -16.16 20.94 10.99
N CYS A 106 -15.09 20.29 11.45
CA CYS A 106 -13.76 20.40 10.86
C CYS A 106 -13.18 19.07 10.37
N LEU A 107 -13.89 17.96 10.53
CA LEU A 107 -13.39 16.63 10.15
C LEU A 107 -13.21 16.55 8.64
N ARG A 108 -11.98 16.37 8.16
CA ARG A 108 -11.66 16.21 6.73
C ARG A 108 -11.34 14.78 6.35
N SER A 109 -10.75 13.98 7.26
CA SER A 109 -10.35 12.61 6.96
C SER A 109 -10.89 11.65 8.02
N LEU A 110 -11.65 10.64 7.57
CA LEU A 110 -12.21 9.57 8.40
C LEU A 110 -11.72 8.23 7.88
N SER A 111 -11.08 7.46 8.76
CA SER A 111 -10.65 6.09 8.51
C SER A 111 -11.25 5.16 9.56
N ILE A 112 -11.98 4.14 9.12
CA ILE A 112 -12.54 3.10 9.98
C ILE A 112 -12.07 1.73 9.54
N SER A 113 -11.71 0.86 10.49
CA SER A 113 -11.30 -0.49 10.17
C SER A 113 -11.67 -1.57 11.18
N GLY A 114 -11.80 -2.81 10.70
CA GLY A 114 -11.99 -4.00 11.55
C GLY A 114 -13.37 -4.11 12.20
N CYS A 115 -14.42 -3.58 11.55
CA CYS A 115 -15.78 -3.68 12.04
C CYS A 115 -16.27 -5.14 12.00
N SER A 116 -16.71 -5.66 13.15
CA SER A 116 -17.15 -7.06 13.28
C SER A 116 -18.62 -7.22 13.69
N SER A 117 -19.27 -6.13 14.12
CA SER A 117 -20.72 -6.03 14.33
C SER A 117 -21.40 -5.45 13.08
N HIS A 118 -22.72 -5.54 13.05
CA HIS A 118 -23.52 -4.88 12.02
C HIS A 118 -23.60 -3.39 12.35
N VAL A 119 -23.05 -2.55 11.48
CA VAL A 119 -22.99 -1.10 11.69
C VAL A 119 -23.59 -0.40 10.48
N LEU A 120 -24.57 0.46 10.73
CA LEU A 120 -25.15 1.33 9.72
C LEU A 120 -24.28 2.58 9.56
N PHE A 121 -23.86 2.85 8.33
CA PHE A 121 -23.09 4.02 7.95
C PHE A 121 -24.04 5.07 7.33
N PRO A 122 -24.39 6.14 8.07
CA PRO A 122 -25.42 7.08 7.66
C PRO A 122 -24.85 8.18 6.77
N VAL A 123 -24.93 8.00 5.44
CA VAL A 123 -24.31 8.94 4.49
C VAL A 123 -24.79 10.38 4.66
N GLY A 124 -26.08 10.58 4.92
CA GLY A 124 -26.68 11.91 5.14
C GLY A 124 -26.29 12.60 6.45
N SER A 125 -25.74 11.88 7.42
CA SER A 125 -25.39 12.43 8.75
C SER A 125 -23.89 12.65 8.94
N ILE A 126 -23.07 12.35 7.92
CA ILE A 126 -21.63 12.54 7.97
C ILE A 126 -21.29 14.04 7.96
N PRO A 127 -20.21 14.47 8.65
CA PRO A 127 -19.75 15.84 8.64
C PRO A 127 -19.62 16.41 7.22
N ALA A 128 -20.27 17.55 6.96
CA ALA A 128 -20.21 18.22 5.66
C ALA A 128 -18.79 18.71 5.29
N SER A 129 -17.85 18.73 6.23
CA SER A 129 -16.44 19.04 6.00
C SER A 129 -15.61 17.86 5.49
N LEU A 130 -16.15 16.64 5.51
CA LEU A 130 -15.39 15.43 5.20
C LEU A 130 -14.97 15.41 3.72
N GLN A 131 -13.68 15.20 3.47
CA GLN A 131 -13.07 15.17 2.15
C GLN A 131 -12.56 13.78 1.78
N GLU A 132 -12.13 12.99 2.77
CA GLU A 132 -11.56 11.66 2.59
C GLU A 132 -12.24 10.64 3.50
N LEU A 133 -12.67 9.52 2.91
CA LEU A 133 -13.27 8.40 3.62
C LEU A 133 -12.52 7.12 3.27
N THR A 134 -12.04 6.41 4.29
CA THR A 134 -11.34 5.13 4.15
C THR A 134 -12.01 4.08 5.02
N ILE A 135 -12.41 2.95 4.42
CA ILE A 135 -13.08 1.84 5.09
C ILE A 135 -12.29 0.56 4.80
N LEU A 136 -11.76 -0.10 5.83
CA LEU A 136 -10.91 -1.29 5.69
C LEU A 136 -11.43 -2.46 6.55
N ASP A 137 -11.52 -3.67 6.01
CA ASP A 137 -11.89 -4.87 6.78
C ASP A 137 -13.24 -4.77 7.53
N CYS A 138 -14.21 -4.06 6.96
CA CYS A 138 -15.54 -3.81 7.52
C CYS A 138 -16.61 -4.59 6.73
N LYS A 139 -16.56 -5.93 6.82
CA LYS A 139 -17.42 -6.82 6.01
C LYS A 139 -18.92 -6.70 6.30
N LYS A 140 -19.28 -6.40 7.55
CA LYS A 140 -20.69 -6.30 8.00
C LYS A 140 -21.26 -4.87 7.99
N LEU A 141 -20.50 -3.91 7.47
CA LEU A 141 -20.93 -2.52 7.40
C LEU A 141 -21.97 -2.35 6.28
N GLU A 142 -23.09 -1.72 6.62
CA GLU A 142 -24.18 -1.41 5.70
C GLU A 142 -24.28 0.09 5.50
N PHE A 143 -24.42 0.54 4.25
CA PHE A 143 -24.61 1.94 3.96
C PHE A 143 -26.09 2.29 3.98
N GLN A 144 -26.45 3.28 4.79
CA GLN A 144 -27.75 3.92 4.69
C GLN A 144 -27.63 5.05 3.66
N MET A 145 -28.06 4.74 2.43
CA MET A 145 -27.92 5.59 1.24
C MET A 145 -28.95 6.74 1.17
N GLU A 146 -29.39 7.25 2.32
CA GLU A 146 -30.30 8.39 2.40
C GLU A 146 -29.50 9.69 2.41
N GLY A 147 -29.66 10.48 1.35
CA GLY A 147 -29.01 11.79 1.19
C GLY A 147 -27.78 11.78 0.28
N GLN A 148 -27.18 12.96 0.13
CA GLN A 148 -26.00 13.20 -0.69
C GLN A 148 -24.96 14.01 0.07
N HIS A 149 -23.70 13.61 -0.05
CA HIS A 149 -22.55 14.27 0.55
C HIS A 149 -21.70 14.93 -0.53
N HIS A 150 -21.65 16.27 -0.49
CA HIS A 150 -21.09 17.08 -1.57
C HIS A 150 -19.62 17.46 -1.37
N SER A 151 -19.01 17.16 -0.22
CA SER A 151 -17.63 17.58 0.04
C SER A 151 -16.62 16.44 -0.11
N LEU A 152 -17.09 15.19 -0.14
CA LEU A 152 -16.24 14.02 -0.23
C LEU A 152 -15.58 13.96 -1.61
N HIS A 153 -14.24 13.93 -1.60
CA HIS A 153 -13.41 13.92 -2.80
C HIS A 153 -12.68 12.59 -3.00
N LYS A 154 -12.32 11.90 -1.91
CA LYS A 154 -11.62 10.61 -1.96
C LYS A 154 -12.39 9.54 -1.18
N LEU A 155 -12.64 8.41 -1.83
CA LEU A 155 -13.27 7.23 -1.23
C LEU A 155 -12.38 6.00 -1.44
N MET A 156 -11.99 5.34 -0.35
CA MET A 156 -11.24 4.09 -0.38
C MET A 156 -12.00 3.03 0.42
N ILE A 157 -12.28 1.90 -0.21
CA ILE A 157 -12.98 0.75 0.39
C ILE A 157 -12.12 -0.49 0.15
N HIS A 158 -11.66 -1.16 1.21
CA HIS A 158 -10.86 -2.39 1.13
C HIS A 158 -11.49 -3.50 1.97
N ASN A 159 -11.62 -4.71 1.42
CA ASN A 159 -12.11 -5.91 2.12
C ASN A 159 -13.38 -5.64 2.94
N SER A 160 -14.32 -4.90 2.36
CA SER A 160 -15.48 -4.31 3.03
C SER A 160 -16.72 -4.40 2.14
N CYS A 161 -17.88 -3.97 2.65
CA CYS A 161 -19.15 -3.89 1.90
C CYS A 161 -19.75 -5.24 1.47
N ASP A 162 -19.38 -6.36 2.11
CA ASP A 162 -19.97 -7.66 1.79
C ASP A 162 -21.48 -7.75 2.11
N SER A 163 -22.02 -6.82 2.90
CA SER A 163 -23.47 -6.78 3.20
C SER A 163 -24.34 -6.26 2.06
N VAL A 164 -23.77 -5.55 1.07
CA VAL A 164 -24.56 -4.85 0.05
C VAL A 164 -24.26 -5.41 -1.36
N PRO A 165 -25.24 -6.02 -2.05
CA PRO A 165 -25.03 -6.58 -3.40
C PRO A 165 -24.91 -5.50 -4.48
N SER A 166 -25.40 -4.28 -4.22
CA SER A 166 -25.35 -3.14 -5.17
C SER A 166 -24.93 -1.87 -4.46
N PHE A 167 -23.72 -1.36 -4.75
CA PHE A 167 -23.23 -0.10 -4.18
C PHE A 167 -23.45 1.05 -5.16
N SER A 168 -23.95 2.20 -4.70
CA SER A 168 -24.16 3.37 -5.54
C SER A 168 -23.24 4.52 -5.13
N LEU A 169 -22.54 5.10 -6.09
CA LEU A 169 -21.69 6.27 -5.84
C LEU A 169 -22.46 7.60 -5.91
N ASP A 170 -23.74 7.57 -6.27
CA ASP A 170 -24.57 8.77 -6.47
C ASP A 170 -24.82 9.58 -5.20
N SER A 171 -24.59 8.97 -4.04
CA SER A 171 -24.59 9.66 -2.76
C SER A 171 -23.38 10.59 -2.57
N PHE A 172 -22.39 10.57 -3.47
CA PHE A 172 -21.15 11.35 -3.37
C PHE A 172 -20.81 12.07 -4.69
N PRO A 173 -21.57 13.10 -5.10
CA PRO A 173 -21.47 13.70 -6.45
C PRO A 173 -20.11 14.34 -6.80
N ASN A 174 -19.29 14.72 -5.82
CA ASN A 174 -18.02 15.44 -6.02
C ASN A 174 -16.75 14.57 -5.82
N LEU A 175 -16.89 13.25 -5.88
CA LEU A 175 -15.76 12.32 -5.82
C LEU A 175 -14.78 12.60 -6.96
N GLY A 176 -13.50 12.75 -6.60
CA GLY A 176 -12.38 12.86 -7.51
C GLY A 176 -11.55 11.56 -7.63
N ARG A 177 -11.57 10.70 -6.61
CA ARG A 177 -10.83 9.43 -6.62
C ARG A 177 -11.58 8.36 -5.84
N VAL A 178 -11.81 7.22 -6.49
CA VAL A 178 -12.48 6.06 -5.89
C VAL A 178 -11.61 4.83 -6.07
N GLU A 179 -11.34 4.13 -4.96
CA GLU A 179 -10.64 2.84 -4.94
C GLU A 179 -11.49 1.84 -4.16
N ILE A 180 -11.85 0.73 -4.80
CA ILE A 180 -12.63 -0.35 -4.20
C ILE A 180 -11.87 -1.66 -4.39
N SER A 181 -11.53 -2.35 -3.32
CA SER A 181 -10.72 -3.57 -3.42
C SER A 181 -11.19 -4.68 -2.49
N LYS A 182 -11.11 -5.92 -2.95
CA LYS A 182 -11.45 -7.15 -2.19
C LYS A 182 -12.89 -7.18 -1.63
N CYS A 183 -13.85 -6.60 -2.33
CA CYS A 183 -15.27 -6.66 -1.97
C CYS A 183 -15.89 -7.93 -2.60
N GLU A 184 -15.99 -9.01 -1.85
CA GLU A 184 -16.27 -10.35 -2.41
C GLU A 184 -17.73 -10.54 -2.78
N LYS A 185 -18.68 -9.91 -2.07
CA LYS A 185 -20.13 -10.13 -2.31
C LYS A 185 -20.82 -9.05 -3.14
N MET A 186 -20.09 -8.01 -3.53
CA MET A 186 -20.67 -6.90 -4.30
C MET A 186 -20.87 -7.32 -5.76
N GLU A 187 -22.13 -7.42 -6.20
CA GLU A 187 -22.47 -7.88 -7.56
C GLU A 187 -22.53 -6.74 -8.58
N SER A 188 -22.85 -5.53 -8.12
CA SER A 188 -22.95 -4.37 -9.00
C SER A 188 -22.48 -3.08 -8.34
N LEU A 189 -21.85 -2.23 -9.16
CA LEU A 189 -21.49 -0.87 -8.79
C LEU A 189 -22.22 0.09 -9.74
N VAL A 190 -22.95 1.04 -9.17
CA VAL A 190 -23.70 2.08 -9.91
C VAL A 190 -22.87 3.36 -9.93
N VAL A 191 -22.54 3.79 -11.14
CA VAL A 191 -21.80 5.02 -11.43
C VAL A 191 -22.67 5.85 -12.37
N SER A 192 -23.26 6.94 -11.87
CA SER A 192 -24.16 7.77 -12.67
C SER A 192 -23.51 9.04 -13.22
N ARG A 193 -24.28 9.78 -14.04
CA ARG A 193 -23.94 11.13 -14.54
C ARG A 193 -23.70 12.15 -13.43
N SER A 194 -24.20 11.89 -12.22
CA SER A 194 -24.05 12.83 -11.10
C SER A 194 -22.59 13.02 -10.67
N LEU A 195 -21.71 12.06 -11.01
CA LEU A 195 -20.28 12.08 -10.73
C LEU A 195 -19.53 12.91 -11.78
N SER A 196 -19.83 14.20 -11.82
CA SER A 196 -19.28 15.13 -12.81
C SER A 196 -17.77 15.42 -12.63
N CYS A 197 -17.17 14.99 -11.52
CA CYS A 197 -15.81 15.35 -11.11
C CYS A 197 -14.88 14.15 -10.90
N LEU A 198 -15.25 12.94 -11.35
CA LEU A 198 -14.49 11.71 -11.09
C LEU A 198 -13.51 11.37 -12.23
N PRO A 199 -12.21 11.74 -12.15
CA PRO A 199 -11.20 11.33 -13.11
C PRO A 199 -10.66 9.91 -12.91
N TYR A 200 -10.71 9.37 -11.69
CA TYR A 200 -10.05 8.11 -11.33
C TYR A 200 -10.97 7.13 -10.62
N LEU A 201 -11.15 5.95 -11.19
CA LEU A 201 -11.86 4.81 -10.59
C LEU A 201 -11.01 3.55 -10.70
N GLU A 202 -10.74 2.91 -9.56
CA GLU A 202 -10.02 1.64 -9.51
C GLU A 202 -10.82 0.61 -8.71
N ILE A 203 -10.97 -0.58 -9.28
CA ILE A 203 -11.61 -1.73 -8.66
C ILE A 203 -10.65 -2.91 -8.75
N GLU A 204 -10.32 -3.51 -7.62
CA GLU A 204 -9.33 -4.59 -7.53
C GLU A 204 -9.89 -5.82 -6.79
N ASN A 205 -9.66 -7.03 -7.28
CA ASN A 205 -9.94 -8.27 -6.56
C ASN A 205 -11.41 -8.42 -6.08
N CYS A 206 -12.39 -7.91 -6.84
CA CYS A 206 -13.82 -8.03 -6.54
C CYS A 206 -14.44 -9.24 -7.29
N GLY A 207 -14.39 -10.42 -6.66
CA GLY A 207 -14.71 -11.70 -7.33
C GLY A 207 -16.13 -11.86 -7.88
N SER A 208 -17.15 -11.34 -7.19
CA SER A 208 -18.55 -11.44 -7.62
C SER A 208 -19.07 -10.24 -8.40
N LEU A 209 -18.20 -9.28 -8.75
CA LEU A 209 -18.62 -8.09 -9.49
C LEU A 209 -19.00 -8.46 -10.93
N LYS A 210 -20.30 -8.49 -11.21
CA LYS A 210 -20.86 -8.89 -12.52
C LYS A 210 -21.07 -7.71 -13.44
N SER A 211 -21.40 -6.54 -12.89
CA SER A 211 -21.83 -5.40 -13.71
C SER A 211 -21.45 -4.05 -13.12
N LEU A 212 -21.04 -3.14 -14.00
CA LEU A 212 -21.00 -1.70 -13.76
C LEU A 212 -22.26 -1.10 -14.37
N LYS A 213 -23.33 -0.99 -13.57
CA LYS A 213 -24.67 -0.66 -14.10
C LYS A 213 -24.74 0.79 -14.60
N THR A 214 -24.91 0.89 -15.92
CA THR A 214 -25.65 1.89 -16.70
C THR A 214 -25.61 3.33 -16.18
N GLN A 215 -24.51 4.02 -16.45
CA GLN A 215 -24.35 5.46 -16.71
C GLN A 215 -22.89 5.93 -16.57
N TRP A 216 -21.94 5.03 -16.26
CA TRP A 216 -20.51 5.36 -16.16
C TRP A 216 -19.95 6.01 -17.43
N MET A 217 -20.50 5.65 -18.59
CA MET A 217 -20.20 6.28 -19.89
C MET A 217 -20.75 7.68 -20.09
N ALA A 218 -21.46 8.18 -19.09
CA ALA A 218 -21.92 9.54 -19.02
C ALA A 218 -21.31 10.29 -17.85
N SER A 219 -20.24 9.77 -17.24
CA SER A 219 -19.27 10.55 -16.49
C SER A 219 -18.29 11.19 -17.50
N PRO A 220 -18.47 12.46 -17.88
CA PRO A 220 -17.69 13.06 -18.95
C PRO A 220 -16.20 13.27 -18.58
N GLN A 221 -15.84 13.11 -17.30
CA GLN A 221 -14.51 13.40 -16.76
C GLN A 221 -13.69 12.16 -16.39
N LEU A 222 -14.21 10.93 -16.50
CA LEU A 222 -13.42 9.75 -16.15
C LEU A 222 -12.28 9.55 -17.16
N GLU A 223 -11.05 9.72 -16.70
CA GLU A 223 -9.85 9.61 -17.53
C GLU A 223 -9.13 8.29 -17.30
N ASP A 224 -9.14 7.78 -16.06
CA ASP A 224 -8.42 6.61 -15.62
C ASP A 224 -9.36 5.57 -15.00
N LEU A 225 -9.37 4.35 -15.56
CA LEU A 225 -10.15 3.22 -15.08
C LEU A 225 -9.26 2.00 -14.83
N GLY A 226 -9.30 1.46 -13.62
CA GLY A 226 -8.66 0.20 -13.23
C GLY A 226 -9.70 -0.87 -12.89
N LEU A 227 -9.62 -2.04 -13.52
CA LEU A 227 -10.44 -3.23 -13.21
C LEU A 227 -9.53 -4.45 -13.10
N LEU A 228 -9.00 -4.67 -11.90
CA LEU A 228 -8.06 -5.74 -11.57
C LEU A 228 -8.76 -6.87 -10.80
N GLY A 229 -8.40 -8.13 -11.02
CA GLY A 229 -8.94 -9.30 -10.31
C GLY A 229 -10.47 -9.42 -10.28
N CYS A 230 -11.16 -9.04 -11.35
CA CYS A 230 -12.62 -9.09 -11.46
C CYS A 230 -13.06 -10.06 -12.58
N PRO A 231 -13.21 -11.37 -12.30
CA PRO A 231 -13.42 -12.39 -13.34
C PRO A 231 -14.85 -12.46 -13.91
N GLU A 232 -15.86 -12.09 -13.12
CA GLU A 232 -17.26 -12.17 -13.53
C GLU A 232 -17.76 -10.94 -14.30
N ILE A 233 -16.96 -9.88 -14.38
CA ILE A 233 -17.41 -8.60 -14.94
C ILE A 233 -17.63 -8.72 -16.46
N ASP A 234 -18.79 -8.26 -16.90
CA ASP A 234 -19.15 -8.17 -18.31
C ASP A 234 -19.44 -6.72 -18.67
N LEU A 235 -18.64 -6.18 -19.59
CA LEU A 235 -18.80 -4.80 -20.06
C LEU A 235 -19.65 -4.73 -21.35
N SER A 236 -20.04 -5.85 -21.97
CA SER A 236 -20.64 -5.93 -23.31
C SER A 236 -22.05 -5.32 -23.47
N ALA A 237 -22.59 -4.65 -22.44
CA ALA A 237 -24.01 -4.36 -22.32
C ALA A 237 -24.43 -2.88 -22.47
N THR A 238 -23.68 -2.01 -23.16
CA THR A 238 -24.05 -0.59 -23.23
C THR A 238 -23.91 0.02 -24.64
N GLU A 239 -24.96 0.74 -25.07
CA GLU A 239 -25.19 1.20 -26.44
C GLU A 239 -24.33 2.39 -26.91
N ASP A 240 -23.59 3.04 -26.00
CA ASP A 240 -22.72 4.18 -26.33
C ASP A 240 -21.25 3.87 -25.99
N PRO A 241 -20.24 4.49 -26.62
CA PRO A 241 -18.84 4.32 -26.21
C PRO A 241 -18.31 5.46 -25.32
N HIS A 242 -17.42 5.14 -24.38
CA HIS A 242 -16.75 6.14 -23.52
C HIS A 242 -15.66 6.89 -24.29
N ARG A 243 -15.80 8.21 -24.45
CA ARG A 243 -14.87 9.04 -25.25
C ARG A 243 -13.81 9.80 -24.44
N SER A 244 -14.01 10.00 -23.15
CA SER A 244 -13.07 10.73 -22.26
C SER A 244 -12.00 9.85 -21.62
N LEU A 245 -12.14 8.53 -21.67
CA LEU A 245 -11.22 7.61 -20.99
C LEU A 245 -9.90 7.58 -21.75
N ARG A 246 -8.80 7.88 -21.06
CA ARG A 246 -7.44 7.93 -21.63
C ARG A 246 -6.61 6.74 -21.21
N SER A 247 -6.74 6.32 -19.97
CA SER A 247 -6.00 5.20 -19.38
C SER A 247 -6.95 4.10 -18.92
N LEU A 248 -6.63 2.87 -19.30
CA LEU A 248 -7.36 1.68 -18.90
C LEU A 248 -6.36 0.65 -18.37
N THR A 249 -6.60 0.15 -17.17
CA THR A 249 -5.85 -0.96 -16.56
C THR A 249 -6.81 -2.09 -16.29
N ILE A 250 -6.57 -3.27 -16.86
CA ILE A 250 -7.46 -4.43 -16.73
C ILE A 250 -6.68 -5.70 -16.49
N SER A 251 -7.23 -6.61 -15.69
CA SER A 251 -6.72 -7.99 -15.68
C SER A 251 -7.10 -8.69 -16.96
N TYR A 252 -6.26 -9.65 -17.37
CA TYR A 252 -6.50 -10.43 -18.56
C TYR A 252 -7.82 -11.22 -18.41
N CYS A 253 -8.80 -10.88 -19.24
CA CYS A 253 -10.05 -11.61 -19.37
C CYS A 253 -10.52 -11.53 -20.83
N GLU A 254 -10.75 -12.68 -21.48
CA GLU A 254 -11.18 -12.72 -22.89
C GLU A 254 -12.50 -11.96 -23.11
N LYS A 255 -13.41 -11.97 -22.14
CA LYS A 255 -14.68 -11.22 -22.19
C LYS A 255 -14.47 -9.71 -22.18
N LEU A 256 -13.56 -9.22 -21.34
CA LEU A 256 -13.25 -7.79 -21.24
C LEU A 256 -12.49 -7.30 -22.46
N LEU A 257 -11.50 -8.08 -22.91
CA LEU A 257 -10.68 -7.72 -24.07
C LEU A 257 -11.49 -7.74 -25.37
N SER A 258 -12.37 -8.72 -25.57
CA SER A 258 -13.20 -8.76 -26.79
C SER A 258 -14.20 -7.60 -26.89
N GLY A 259 -14.64 -7.05 -25.77
CA GLY A 259 -15.50 -5.86 -25.73
C GLY A 259 -14.75 -4.51 -25.72
N ALA A 260 -13.43 -4.51 -25.46
CA ALA A 260 -12.70 -3.28 -25.21
C ALA A 260 -12.65 -2.34 -26.44
N ALA A 261 -12.39 -2.90 -27.63
CA ALA A 261 -12.31 -2.11 -28.86
C ALA A 261 -13.61 -1.38 -29.24
N SER A 262 -14.78 -1.95 -28.92
CA SER A 262 -16.08 -1.35 -29.23
C SER A 262 -16.56 -0.36 -28.18
N GLN A 263 -15.98 -0.38 -26.98
CA GLN A 263 -16.45 0.42 -25.84
C GLN A 263 -15.53 1.61 -25.53
N PHE A 264 -14.23 1.46 -25.77
CA PHE A 264 -13.21 2.43 -25.34
C PHE A 264 -12.53 3.11 -26.52
N HIS A 265 -13.24 4.02 -27.18
CA HIS A 265 -12.71 4.69 -28.38
C HIS A 265 -11.67 5.80 -28.07
N GLY A 266 -11.62 6.31 -26.83
CA GLY A 266 -10.69 7.36 -26.40
C GLY A 266 -9.36 6.87 -25.80
N VAL A 267 -9.22 5.56 -25.55
CA VAL A 267 -8.10 5.04 -24.75
C VAL A 267 -6.79 5.12 -25.52
N THR A 268 -5.80 5.76 -24.90
CA THR A 268 -4.44 5.94 -25.42
C THR A 268 -3.43 5.08 -24.67
N HIS A 269 -3.71 4.77 -23.41
CA HIS A 269 -2.86 3.97 -22.54
C HIS A 269 -3.63 2.75 -22.04
N LEU A 270 -3.11 1.55 -22.28
CA LEU A 270 -3.71 0.29 -21.85
C LEU A 270 -2.67 -0.54 -21.10
N CYS A 271 -3.01 -0.97 -19.90
CA CYS A 271 -2.26 -1.94 -19.12
C CYS A 271 -3.09 -3.23 -18.99
N ILE A 272 -2.50 -4.35 -19.37
CA ILE A 272 -3.10 -5.68 -19.24
C ILE A 272 -2.27 -6.50 -18.25
N GLU A 273 -2.89 -6.93 -17.16
CA GLU A 273 -2.24 -7.73 -16.12
C GLU A 273 -2.66 -9.21 -16.20
N GLY A 274 -1.69 -10.10 -16.36
CA GLY A 274 -1.89 -11.55 -16.33
C GLY A 274 -1.95 -12.06 -14.90
N GLU A 275 -3.11 -11.98 -14.25
CA GLU A 275 -3.32 -12.60 -12.95
C GLU A 275 -3.60 -14.10 -13.11
N ASN A 276 -2.76 -14.96 -12.50
CA ASN A 276 -2.91 -16.38 -12.05
C ASN A 276 -3.76 -17.42 -12.83
N GLU A 277 -4.55 -17.06 -13.83
CA GLU A 277 -5.24 -17.96 -14.74
C GLU A 277 -4.35 -18.27 -15.96
N SER A 278 -4.55 -19.47 -16.50
CA SER A 278 -3.91 -19.89 -17.74
C SER A 278 -4.39 -19.03 -18.92
N VAL A 279 -3.74 -17.87 -19.14
CA VAL A 279 -3.95 -17.03 -20.33
C VAL A 279 -3.71 -17.91 -21.57
N LYS A 280 -4.78 -18.22 -22.30
CA LYS A 280 -4.72 -19.18 -23.43
C LYS A 280 -4.17 -18.55 -24.71
N SER A 281 -4.43 -17.26 -24.92
CA SER A 281 -3.97 -16.52 -26.09
C SER A 281 -3.80 -15.05 -25.76
N LEU A 282 -3.03 -14.30 -26.54
CA LEU A 282 -2.96 -12.84 -26.41
C LEU A 282 -4.14 -12.17 -27.14
N PRO A 283 -4.35 -10.85 -26.98
CA PRO A 283 -5.45 -10.17 -27.64
C PRO A 283 -5.43 -10.42 -29.15
N LYS A 284 -6.56 -10.91 -29.68
CA LYS A 284 -6.72 -11.16 -31.12
C LYS A 284 -6.98 -9.85 -31.86
N GLU A 285 -6.90 -9.91 -33.18
CA GLU A 285 -7.19 -8.78 -34.06
C GLU A 285 -8.59 -8.20 -33.74
N GLY A 286 -8.66 -6.88 -33.58
CA GLY A 286 -9.90 -6.18 -33.26
C GLY A 286 -10.32 -6.19 -31.78
N TRP A 287 -9.54 -6.77 -30.86
CA TRP A 287 -9.84 -6.68 -29.42
C TRP A 287 -9.39 -5.35 -28.80
N LEU A 288 -8.40 -4.70 -29.40
CA LEU A 288 -7.79 -3.47 -28.87
C LEU A 288 -8.17 -2.24 -29.72
N PRO A 289 -8.40 -1.06 -29.09
CA PRO A 289 -8.73 0.17 -29.81
C PRO A 289 -7.54 0.68 -30.64
N ALA A 290 -7.79 1.15 -31.87
CA ALA A 290 -6.74 1.64 -32.78
C ALA A 290 -6.11 3.00 -32.35
N THR A 291 -6.72 3.70 -31.40
CA THR A 291 -6.25 4.95 -30.80
C THR A 291 -5.14 4.75 -29.77
N LEU A 292 -4.77 3.50 -29.47
CA LEU A 292 -3.79 3.16 -28.46
C LEU A 292 -2.38 3.65 -28.84
N GLU A 293 -1.76 4.44 -27.96
CA GLU A 293 -0.39 4.95 -28.08
C GLU A 293 0.60 4.16 -27.23
N SER A 294 0.16 3.63 -26.09
CA SER A 294 0.98 2.84 -25.16
C SER A 294 0.26 1.58 -24.70
N LEU A 295 0.88 0.41 -24.92
CA LEU A 295 0.42 -0.89 -24.42
C LEU A 295 1.43 -1.45 -23.42
N LYS A 296 0.95 -1.83 -22.23
CA LYS A 296 1.73 -2.55 -21.23
C LYS A 296 1.13 -3.93 -20.99
N LEU A 297 1.98 -4.95 -21.00
CA LEU A 297 1.65 -6.33 -20.66
C LEU A 297 2.45 -6.68 -19.41
N ILE A 298 1.77 -7.03 -18.32
CA ILE A 298 2.41 -7.32 -17.03
C ILE A 298 2.04 -8.74 -16.60
N GLY A 299 3.01 -9.54 -16.17
CA GLY A 299 2.75 -10.81 -15.47
C GLY A 299 2.10 -11.91 -16.33
N ILE A 300 2.12 -11.82 -17.66
CA ILE A 300 1.55 -12.86 -18.52
C ILE A 300 2.49 -14.07 -18.54
N THR A 301 2.22 -15.05 -17.69
CA THR A 301 3.09 -16.22 -17.48
C THR A 301 2.70 -17.46 -18.27
N SER A 302 1.53 -17.52 -18.91
CA SER A 302 1.09 -18.76 -19.58
C SER A 302 1.45 -18.83 -21.07
N VAL A 303 1.63 -17.68 -21.71
CA VAL A 303 1.80 -17.58 -23.16
C VAL A 303 3.28 -17.62 -23.52
N LYS A 304 3.64 -18.51 -24.46
CA LYS A 304 5.02 -18.64 -24.97
C LYS A 304 5.34 -17.69 -26.12
N MET A 305 4.33 -17.23 -26.86
CA MET A 305 4.52 -16.43 -28.07
C MET A 305 3.62 -15.18 -28.10
N LEU A 306 4.20 -14.02 -28.42
CA LEU A 306 3.48 -12.77 -28.63
C LEU A 306 2.95 -12.68 -30.07
N GLU A 307 1.63 -12.77 -30.28
CA GLU A 307 1.03 -12.73 -31.62
C GLU A 307 1.04 -11.31 -32.22
N CYS A 308 1.87 -11.05 -33.23
CA CYS A 308 1.92 -9.73 -33.90
C CYS A 308 0.64 -9.40 -34.68
N LYS A 309 -0.07 -10.41 -35.21
CA LYS A 309 -1.27 -10.20 -36.03
C LYS A 309 -2.36 -9.47 -35.25
N GLY A 310 -2.52 -9.79 -33.96
CA GLY A 310 -3.46 -9.13 -33.07
C GLY A 310 -3.08 -7.70 -32.69
N LEU A 311 -1.85 -7.26 -32.99
CA LEU A 311 -1.37 -5.89 -32.76
C LEU A 311 -1.23 -5.09 -34.05
N ALA A 312 -1.25 -5.74 -35.22
CA ALA A 312 -0.94 -5.12 -36.50
C ALA A 312 -1.90 -3.97 -36.88
N HIS A 313 -3.13 -3.99 -36.37
CA HIS A 313 -4.14 -2.94 -36.59
C HIS A 313 -3.90 -1.67 -35.74
N LEU A 314 -2.99 -1.70 -34.77
CA LEU A 314 -2.68 -0.60 -33.87
C LEU A 314 -1.71 0.40 -34.53
N THR A 315 -2.20 1.19 -35.46
CA THR A 315 -1.39 2.14 -36.25
C THR A 315 -0.87 3.34 -35.45
N SER A 316 -1.43 3.60 -34.27
CA SER A 316 -1.03 4.72 -33.38
C SER A 316 -0.04 4.30 -32.29
N LEU A 317 0.27 3.00 -32.17
CA LEU A 317 1.02 2.46 -31.03
C LEU A 317 2.48 2.88 -31.09
N GLN A 318 2.92 3.71 -30.12
CA GLN A 318 4.28 4.23 -30.02
C GLN A 318 5.13 3.46 -29.01
N GLN A 319 4.53 2.96 -27.93
CA GLN A 319 5.24 2.23 -26.87
C GLN A 319 4.59 0.87 -26.59
N LEU A 320 5.41 -0.18 -26.59
CA LEU A 320 5.05 -1.51 -26.07
C LEU A 320 5.97 -1.85 -24.91
N SER A 321 5.39 -2.22 -23.77
CA SER A 321 6.16 -2.60 -22.57
C SER A 321 5.71 -3.97 -22.08
N ILE A 322 6.68 -4.86 -21.83
CA ILE A 322 6.46 -6.24 -21.40
C ILE A 322 7.20 -6.41 -20.06
N TYR A 323 6.47 -6.66 -18.99
CA TYR A 323 6.98 -6.77 -17.63
C TYR A 323 6.66 -8.14 -17.05
N CYS A 324 7.64 -8.81 -16.44
CA CYS A 324 7.45 -10.04 -15.67
C CYS A 324 6.73 -11.19 -16.44
N CYS A 325 6.90 -11.26 -17.76
CA CYS A 325 6.32 -12.32 -18.60
C CYS A 325 7.32 -13.48 -18.74
N PHE A 326 7.45 -14.31 -17.69
CA PHE A 326 8.57 -15.25 -17.54
C PHE A 326 8.66 -16.34 -18.62
N ASN A 327 7.52 -16.83 -19.13
CA ASN A 327 7.48 -17.90 -20.13
C ASN A 327 7.40 -17.40 -21.58
N LEU A 328 7.33 -16.07 -21.77
CA LEU A 328 7.30 -15.49 -23.10
C LEU A 328 8.67 -15.64 -23.75
N GLU A 329 8.77 -16.50 -24.76
CA GLU A 329 10.03 -16.87 -25.40
C GLU A 329 10.14 -16.28 -26.81
N ASN A 330 9.02 -16.12 -27.52
CA ASN A 330 9.03 -15.71 -28.92
C ASN A 330 7.98 -14.65 -29.23
N ILE A 331 8.12 -14.06 -30.41
CA ILE A 331 7.13 -13.18 -31.02
C ILE A 331 6.68 -13.90 -32.29
N ASP A 332 5.39 -14.14 -32.49
CA ASP A 332 4.83 -14.76 -33.68
C ASP A 332 4.36 -13.71 -34.70
N GLY A 333 4.39 -14.04 -36.00
CA GLY A 333 4.08 -13.12 -37.11
C GLY A 333 5.32 -12.46 -37.74
N GLU A 334 5.09 -11.54 -38.69
CA GLU A 334 6.17 -10.94 -39.49
C GLU A 334 6.89 -9.80 -38.76
N LYS A 335 6.16 -8.76 -38.34
CA LYS A 335 6.71 -7.60 -37.64
C LYS A 335 5.69 -7.03 -36.66
N LEU A 336 6.19 -6.48 -35.56
CA LEU A 336 5.39 -5.60 -34.69
C LEU A 336 4.99 -4.31 -35.43
N PRO A 337 3.98 -3.56 -34.96
CA PRO A 337 3.50 -2.34 -35.60
C PRO A 337 4.62 -1.37 -35.98
N ALA A 338 4.56 -0.82 -37.20
CA ALA A 338 5.59 0.08 -37.72
C ALA A 338 5.63 1.43 -36.99
N SER A 339 4.56 1.78 -36.27
CA SER A 339 4.45 2.99 -35.45
C SER A 339 5.27 2.93 -34.15
N LEU A 340 5.74 1.74 -33.75
CA LEU A 340 6.46 1.56 -32.50
C LEU A 340 7.80 2.28 -32.50
N VAL A 341 7.94 3.22 -31.57
CA VAL A 341 9.17 3.96 -31.30
C VAL A 341 9.97 3.30 -30.18
N ARG A 342 9.27 2.70 -29.21
CA ARG A 342 9.86 2.14 -28.00
C ARG A 342 9.33 0.75 -27.66
N LEU A 343 10.24 -0.17 -27.40
CA LEU A 343 9.97 -1.49 -26.83
C LEU A 343 10.74 -1.63 -25.51
N ILE A 344 10.01 -1.85 -24.41
CA ILE A 344 10.60 -2.11 -23.08
C ILE A 344 10.31 -3.58 -22.73
N ILE A 345 11.35 -4.33 -22.38
CA ILE A 345 11.23 -5.68 -21.86
C ILE A 345 11.96 -5.71 -20.52
N ASP A 346 11.21 -5.96 -19.45
CA ASP A 346 11.75 -6.04 -18.09
C ASP A 346 11.20 -7.30 -17.39
N GLY A 347 12.02 -7.93 -16.54
CA GLY A 347 11.64 -9.13 -15.81
C GLY A 347 11.20 -10.31 -16.69
N SER A 348 11.51 -10.31 -17.99
CA SER A 348 11.04 -11.32 -18.96
C SER A 348 12.26 -12.03 -19.60
N PRO A 349 12.90 -12.98 -18.89
CA PRO A 349 14.25 -13.45 -19.18
C PRO A 349 14.37 -14.21 -20.51
N LEU A 350 13.37 -15.00 -20.92
CA LEU A 350 13.45 -15.81 -22.14
C LEU A 350 13.46 -14.92 -23.39
N LEU A 351 12.43 -14.07 -23.56
CA LEU A 351 12.39 -13.10 -24.66
C LEU A 351 13.53 -12.09 -24.55
N GLY A 352 13.81 -11.58 -23.35
CA GLY A 352 14.88 -10.61 -23.11
C GLY A 352 16.25 -11.09 -23.58
N LYS A 353 16.64 -12.32 -23.22
CA LYS A 353 17.91 -12.93 -23.68
C LYS A 353 17.95 -13.11 -25.19
N ARG A 354 16.86 -13.55 -25.81
CA ARG A 354 16.80 -13.72 -27.28
C ARG A 354 16.88 -12.40 -28.03
N CYS A 355 16.26 -11.35 -27.50
CA CYS A 355 16.40 -9.98 -28.01
C CYS A 355 17.84 -9.46 -27.87
N GLU A 356 18.47 -9.70 -26.72
CA GLU A 356 19.87 -9.32 -26.44
C GLU A 356 20.85 -10.02 -27.40
N MET A 357 20.66 -11.33 -27.61
CA MET A 357 21.45 -12.15 -28.53
C MET A 357 21.12 -11.93 -30.01
N LYS A 358 20.14 -11.06 -30.32
CA LYS A 358 19.63 -10.82 -31.68
C LYS A 358 19.26 -12.12 -32.41
N ASP A 359 18.53 -12.99 -31.70
CA ASP A 359 18.09 -14.29 -32.20
C ASP A 359 17.43 -14.16 -33.60
N PRO A 360 17.82 -15.00 -34.59
CA PRO A 360 17.29 -14.91 -35.96
C PRO A 360 15.77 -15.01 -36.09
N GLN A 361 15.08 -15.62 -35.13
CA GLN A 361 13.63 -15.75 -35.15
C GLN A 361 12.92 -14.54 -34.55
N VAL A 362 13.54 -13.81 -33.61
CA VAL A 362 12.91 -12.69 -32.90
C VAL A 362 13.35 -11.35 -33.49
N TRP A 363 14.64 -11.21 -33.78
CA TRP A 363 15.25 -9.93 -34.17
C TRP A 363 14.63 -9.30 -35.42
N PRO A 364 14.35 -10.03 -36.53
CA PRO A 364 13.71 -9.44 -37.70
C PRO A 364 12.35 -8.78 -37.39
N LYS A 365 11.67 -9.24 -36.35
CA LYS A 365 10.32 -8.79 -35.95
C LYS A 365 10.30 -7.49 -35.16
N ILE A 366 11.43 -7.13 -34.56
CA ILE A 366 11.59 -5.94 -33.70
C ILE A 366 12.68 -4.98 -34.17
N SER A 367 13.52 -5.39 -35.14
CA SER A 367 14.69 -4.63 -35.61
C SER A 367 14.38 -3.23 -36.19
N HIS A 368 13.13 -2.98 -36.59
CA HIS A 368 12.71 -1.66 -37.07
C HIS A 368 12.42 -0.66 -35.95
N ILE A 369 12.36 -1.10 -34.68
CA ILE A 369 12.03 -0.26 -33.53
C ILE A 369 13.28 0.52 -33.10
N PRO A 370 13.24 1.87 -33.06
CA PRO A 370 14.41 2.69 -32.74
C PRO A 370 14.98 2.52 -31.33
N ALA A 371 14.13 2.32 -30.33
CA ALA A 371 14.54 2.21 -28.93
C ALA A 371 14.06 0.90 -28.31
N ILE A 372 14.99 -0.05 -28.12
CA ILE A 372 14.76 -1.32 -27.44
C ILE A 372 15.49 -1.28 -26.10
N GLN A 373 14.76 -1.36 -24.99
CA GLN A 373 15.29 -1.37 -23.64
C GLN A 373 15.06 -2.73 -23.01
N LEU A 374 16.14 -3.37 -22.56
CA LEU A 374 16.11 -4.67 -21.91
C LEU A 374 16.59 -4.48 -20.47
N PHE A 375 15.76 -4.86 -19.51
CA PHE A 375 16.08 -4.89 -18.09
C PHE A 375 15.94 -6.34 -17.62
N GLN A 376 17.00 -6.87 -17.00
CA GLN A 376 16.98 -8.21 -16.41
C GLN A 376 17.02 -8.05 -14.89
N GLN A 377 16.08 -8.70 -14.18
CA GLN A 377 16.24 -8.91 -12.76
C GLN A 377 17.31 -10.00 -12.55
N GLU A 378 18.44 -9.64 -11.92
CA GLU A 378 19.57 -10.54 -11.63
C GLU A 378 19.19 -11.79 -10.79
N ILE A 379 17.97 -11.80 -10.24
CA ILE A 379 17.38 -12.89 -9.43
C ILE A 379 17.36 -14.23 -10.19
N THR A 380 17.21 -14.22 -11.52
CA THR A 380 17.13 -15.48 -12.29
C THR A 380 18.47 -16.20 -12.43
N SER A 381 19.60 -15.51 -12.31
CA SER A 381 20.92 -16.16 -12.37
C SER A 381 21.18 -17.07 -11.16
N ALA A 382 20.61 -16.73 -10.00
CA ALA A 382 20.71 -17.52 -8.78
C ALA A 382 19.74 -18.71 -8.80
N VAL A 383 18.51 -18.52 -9.30
CA VAL A 383 17.50 -19.58 -9.37
C VAL A 383 17.80 -20.61 -10.46
N THR A 384 18.30 -20.19 -11.64
CA THR A 384 18.67 -21.14 -12.71
C THR A 384 19.95 -21.94 -12.38
N LYS A 385 20.92 -21.33 -11.69
CA LYS A 385 22.06 -22.08 -11.14
C LYS A 385 21.65 -23.09 -10.08
N ALA A 386 20.59 -22.81 -9.31
CA ALA A 386 20.09 -23.73 -8.29
C ALA A 386 19.36 -24.97 -8.88
N THR A 387 18.86 -24.90 -10.12
CA THR A 387 18.13 -26.00 -10.76
C THR A 387 18.99 -26.99 -11.55
N GLU A 388 20.23 -26.64 -11.90
CA GLU A 388 21.05 -27.47 -12.81
C GLU A 388 22.09 -28.37 -12.12
N GLN A 389 22.38 -28.19 -10.82
CA GLN A 389 23.42 -28.98 -10.12
C GLN A 389 23.04 -29.33 -8.66
N PRO A 390 22.16 -30.34 -8.44
CA PRO A 390 21.78 -30.77 -7.09
C PRO A 390 22.93 -31.36 -6.26
N GLY A 391 24.01 -31.84 -6.90
CA GLY A 391 25.16 -32.44 -6.22
C GLY A 391 26.04 -31.41 -5.50
N ILE A 392 26.24 -30.22 -6.08
CA ILE A 392 27.08 -29.17 -5.47
C ILE A 392 26.34 -28.53 -4.29
N ILE A 393 25.00 -28.50 -4.33
CA ILE A 393 24.17 -27.94 -3.26
C ILE A 393 24.30 -28.77 -1.98
N MET A 394 24.37 -30.10 -2.06
CA MET A 394 24.56 -30.93 -0.86
C MET A 394 25.93 -30.70 -0.22
N ASP A 395 27.00 -30.63 -1.02
CA ASP A 395 28.35 -30.36 -0.51
C ASP A 395 28.46 -28.93 0.05
N THR A 396 27.84 -27.94 -0.61
CA THR A 396 27.85 -26.54 -0.16
C THR A 396 26.96 -26.33 1.08
N ILE A 397 25.83 -27.03 1.17
CA ILE A 397 24.96 -27.03 2.36
C ILE A 397 25.70 -27.70 3.52
N GLN A 398 26.37 -28.82 3.29
CA GLN A 398 27.14 -29.51 4.32
C GLN A 398 28.34 -28.66 4.79
N GLU A 399 29.04 -27.96 3.89
CA GLU A 399 30.11 -27.02 4.25
C GLU A 399 29.57 -25.79 4.99
N ILE A 400 28.40 -25.27 4.62
CA ILE A 400 27.73 -24.16 5.34
C ILE A 400 27.21 -24.61 6.71
N GLN A 401 26.71 -25.85 6.85
CA GLN A 401 26.27 -26.42 8.12
C GLN A 401 27.45 -26.64 9.08
N GLU A 402 28.57 -27.19 8.60
CA GLU A 402 29.79 -27.31 9.40
C GLU A 402 30.36 -25.95 9.82
N ARG A 403 30.28 -24.93 8.95
CA ARG A 403 30.65 -23.56 9.31
C ARG A 403 29.66 -22.89 10.27
N HIS A 404 28.38 -23.24 10.21
CA HIS A 404 27.38 -22.72 11.13
C HIS A 404 27.55 -23.35 12.53
N ASP A 405 27.83 -24.64 12.62
CA ASP A 405 28.08 -25.32 13.90
C ASP A 405 29.37 -24.83 14.58
N THR A 406 30.44 -24.59 13.80
CA THR A 406 31.67 -23.97 14.33
C THR A 406 31.48 -22.51 14.72
N LEU A 407 30.62 -21.75 14.03
CA LEU A 407 30.25 -20.39 14.42
C LEU A 407 29.40 -20.36 15.70
N ILE A 408 28.52 -21.34 15.92
CA ILE A 408 27.75 -21.50 17.17
C ILE A 408 28.69 -21.78 18.35
N ASP A 409 29.75 -22.56 18.16
CA ASP A 409 30.76 -22.81 19.20
C ASP A 409 31.67 -21.58 19.45
N ILE A 410 31.98 -20.78 18.41
CA ILE A 410 32.67 -19.49 18.56
C ILE A 410 31.76 -18.44 19.21
N GLU A 411 30.45 -18.48 18.98
CA GLU A 411 29.44 -17.58 19.57
C GLU A 411 29.14 -17.93 21.04
N ARG A 412 29.41 -19.16 21.49
CA ARG A 412 29.45 -19.52 22.92
C ARG A 412 30.65 -18.94 23.68
N SER A 413 31.80 -18.77 23.01
CA SER A 413 33.03 -18.22 23.60
C SER A 413 32.87 -16.82 24.25
N PRO A 414 32.17 -15.82 23.65
CA PRO A 414 31.95 -14.51 24.28
C PRO A 414 30.98 -14.56 25.47
N ASN A 415 30.07 -15.53 25.56
CA ASN A 415 29.18 -15.70 26.73
C ASN A 415 29.92 -16.27 27.94
N GLU A 416 30.89 -17.16 27.72
CA GLU A 416 31.80 -17.61 28.78
C GLU A 416 32.76 -16.49 29.20
N LEU A 417 33.25 -15.68 28.26
CA LEU A 417 34.07 -14.51 28.55
C LEU A 417 33.28 -13.45 29.35
N HIS A 418 32.01 -13.23 29.03
CA HIS A 418 31.12 -12.31 29.75
C HIS A 418 30.86 -12.76 31.19
N GLN A 419 30.73 -14.07 31.44
CA GLN A 419 30.67 -14.64 32.79
C GLN A 419 31.97 -14.43 33.57
N VAL A 420 33.14 -14.61 32.95
CA VAL A 420 34.44 -14.30 33.58
C VAL A 420 34.59 -12.81 33.88
N PHE A 421 34.11 -11.92 33.00
CA PHE A 421 34.10 -10.46 33.25
C PHE A 421 33.15 -10.06 34.39
N LEU A 422 32.01 -10.74 34.55
CA LEU A 422 31.09 -10.50 35.66
C LEU A 422 31.66 -11.00 37.00
N ASP A 423 32.33 -12.16 37.02
CA ASP A 423 33.01 -12.67 38.23
C ASP A 423 34.23 -11.80 38.60
N MET A 424 34.98 -11.30 37.61
CA MET A 424 36.06 -10.34 37.83
C MET A 424 35.52 -8.99 38.34
N ALA A 425 34.35 -8.53 37.85
CA ALA A 425 33.71 -7.31 38.33
C ALA A 425 33.25 -7.43 39.79
N VAL A 426 32.72 -8.60 40.20
CA VAL A 426 32.36 -8.89 41.59
C VAL A 426 33.61 -8.96 42.50
N LEU A 427 34.71 -9.51 42.00
CA LEU A 427 36.00 -9.53 42.72
C LEU A 427 36.64 -8.13 42.85
N VAL A 428 36.58 -7.31 41.80
CA VAL A 428 37.07 -5.91 41.76
C VAL A 428 36.20 -5.01 42.65
N GLN A 429 34.91 -5.25 42.75
CA GLN A 429 34.01 -4.53 43.67
C GLN A 429 34.23 -4.96 45.14
N SER A 430 34.83 -6.13 45.39
CA SER A 430 35.27 -6.56 46.74
C SER A 430 36.63 -5.99 47.18
N GLN A 431 37.42 -5.41 46.26
CA GLN A 431 38.71 -4.74 46.58
C GLN A 431 38.67 -3.21 46.43
N GLY A 432 37.51 -2.62 46.11
CA GLY A 432 37.28 -1.17 46.10
C GLY A 432 37.21 -0.50 47.48
N LYS A 433 37.91 -1.04 48.49
CA LYS A 433 38.06 -0.43 49.82
C LYS A 433 39.51 0.02 50.03
N GLN A 434 40.06 0.78 49.07
CA GLN A 434 41.16 1.74 49.21
C GLN A 434 41.56 2.24 47.81
N LEU A 435 40.98 3.35 47.33
CA LEU A 435 41.70 4.42 46.62
C LEU A 435 40.70 5.52 46.22
N HIS A 436 40.55 6.49 47.11
CA HIS A 436 39.98 7.80 46.81
C HIS A 436 41.18 8.72 46.60
N ASP A 437 41.51 9.07 45.35
CA ASP A 437 42.32 10.25 44.96
C ASP A 437 42.79 10.21 43.49
N ILE A 438 41.87 10.26 42.50
CA ILE A 438 42.21 10.74 41.13
C ILE A 438 40.99 11.47 40.51
N GLU A 439 40.20 12.18 41.31
CA GLU A 439 39.07 13.00 40.81
C GLU A 439 39.47 14.47 40.60
N CYS A 440 40.77 14.75 40.42
CA CYS A 440 41.27 16.13 40.28
C CYS A 440 42.08 16.44 39.01
N HIS A 441 42.14 15.58 38.00
CA HIS A 441 42.98 15.86 36.82
C HIS A 441 42.34 15.74 35.43
N VAL A 442 41.02 15.54 35.30
CA VAL A 442 40.38 15.47 33.97
C VAL A 442 39.40 16.62 33.69
N ALA A 443 39.05 17.43 34.68
CA ALA A 443 38.21 18.63 34.50
C ALA A 443 38.97 19.87 33.97
N ARG A 444 40.18 19.73 33.42
CA ARG A 444 40.96 20.85 32.89
C ARG A 444 41.70 20.49 31.59
N VAL A 445 40.96 20.11 30.55
CA VAL A 445 41.37 20.37 29.17
C VAL A 445 40.14 20.86 28.41
N ASN A 446 40.11 22.18 28.33
CA ASN A 446 39.06 23.02 27.81
C ASN A 446 39.03 22.96 26.27
N SER A 447 37.83 23.23 25.74
CA SER A 447 37.54 24.03 24.55
C SER A 447 38.69 24.31 23.56
N TYR A 448 38.52 23.89 22.31
CA TYR A 448 38.81 24.74 21.15
C TYR A 448 37.91 24.30 19.99
N VAL A 449 37.34 25.29 19.32
CA VAL A 449 36.70 25.25 17.99
C VAL A 449 35.20 24.89 17.92
N CYS A 450 34.37 25.85 18.29
CA CYS A 450 33.20 26.23 17.47
C CYS A 450 33.59 27.43 16.59
N GLY A 451 33.12 27.47 15.34
CA GLY A 451 32.96 28.71 14.57
C GLY A 451 33.36 28.64 13.10
N GLY A 452 32.38 28.67 12.18
CA GLY A 452 32.63 28.73 10.74
C GLY A 452 31.39 28.84 9.83
N SER A 453 30.60 29.89 10.04
CA SER A 453 29.90 30.74 9.04
C SER A 453 29.00 30.18 7.91
N SER A 454 27.80 30.79 7.85
CA SER A 454 26.74 30.76 6.82
C SER A 454 27.07 31.57 5.53
N SER A 455 26.44 31.25 4.37
CA SER A 455 25.67 32.20 3.49
C SER A 455 25.27 31.67 2.09
N CYS A 456 24.01 31.96 1.71
CA CYS A 456 23.40 32.34 0.40
C CYS A 456 23.56 31.54 -0.93
N SER A 457 22.43 31.21 -1.59
CA SER A 457 21.76 32.06 -2.63
C SER A 457 20.56 31.37 -3.34
N LEU A 458 19.58 32.20 -3.78
CA LEU A 458 18.40 31.88 -4.60
C LEU A 458 18.76 31.73 -6.10
N GLN A 459 18.01 30.94 -6.89
CA GLN A 459 17.09 31.41 -7.97
C GLN A 459 16.59 30.23 -8.85
N GLY A 460 15.31 30.28 -9.25
CA GLY A 460 14.59 29.18 -9.92
C GLY A 460 14.61 29.16 -11.45
N SER A 461 13.84 28.23 -12.04
CA SER A 461 13.20 28.30 -13.36
C SER A 461 12.47 26.98 -13.71
N THR A 462 11.23 27.14 -14.16
CA THR A 462 10.35 26.27 -14.94
C THR A 462 11.03 25.24 -15.84
N ARG A 463 10.58 23.96 -15.81
CA ARG A 463 10.26 23.16 -17.03
C ARG A 463 9.76 21.74 -16.76
N ARG A 464 8.62 21.45 -17.41
CA ARG A 464 8.17 20.20 -18.03
C ARG A 464 8.27 18.90 -17.21
N ILE A 465 7.10 18.42 -16.80
CA ILE A 465 6.84 17.04 -16.36
C ILE A 465 6.92 16.12 -17.60
N PRO A 466 7.77 15.08 -17.61
CA PRO A 466 7.58 13.91 -18.46
C PRO A 466 7.05 12.74 -17.61
N GLU A 467 6.32 11.84 -18.25
CA GLU A 467 5.51 10.72 -17.75
C GLU A 467 6.28 9.61 -16.98
N VAL A 468 7.42 9.94 -16.37
CA VAL A 468 8.28 9.03 -15.59
C VAL A 468 7.80 8.87 -14.15
N HIS A 469 6.93 9.76 -13.65
CA HIS A 469 6.51 9.77 -12.24
C HIS A 469 5.61 8.59 -11.85
N ILE A 470 4.86 8.01 -12.79
CA ILE A 470 3.91 6.92 -12.52
C ILE A 470 4.66 5.59 -12.33
N HIS A 471 5.70 5.31 -13.12
CA HIS A 471 6.52 4.09 -12.96
C HIS A 471 7.37 4.10 -11.67
N TRP A 472 7.85 5.26 -11.25
CA TRP A 472 8.55 5.36 -9.97
C TRP A 472 7.60 5.15 -8.78
N GLN A 473 6.34 5.59 -8.88
CA GLN A 473 5.34 5.33 -7.84
C GLN A 473 4.91 3.87 -7.76
N PHE A 474 4.71 3.17 -8.88
CA PHE A 474 4.46 1.72 -8.86
C PHE A 474 5.69 0.93 -8.43
N GLY A 475 6.89 1.34 -8.83
CA GLY A 475 8.14 0.76 -8.34
C GLY A 475 8.28 0.90 -6.83
N ILE A 476 7.96 2.07 -6.26
CA ILE A 476 7.97 2.31 -4.81
C ILE A 476 6.87 1.51 -4.11
N ILE A 477 5.67 1.41 -4.66
CA ILE A 477 4.57 0.63 -4.08
C ILE A 477 4.90 -0.87 -4.10
N ILE A 478 5.46 -1.37 -5.20
CA ILE A 478 5.93 -2.76 -5.31
C ILE A 478 7.11 -3.00 -4.37
N LEU A 479 8.04 -2.05 -4.23
CA LEU A 479 9.14 -2.14 -3.26
C LEU A 479 8.60 -2.15 -1.83
N ILE A 480 7.57 -1.33 -1.51
CA ILE A 480 6.90 -1.31 -0.22
C ILE A 480 6.16 -2.61 0.03
N ILE A 481 5.49 -3.19 -0.97
CA ILE A 481 4.79 -4.49 -0.88
C ILE A 481 5.81 -5.62 -0.71
N ILE A 482 6.93 -5.60 -1.41
CA ILE A 482 8.02 -6.57 -1.24
C ILE A 482 8.65 -6.42 0.15
N ILE A 483 8.88 -5.19 0.62
CA ILE A 483 9.33 -4.94 2.00
C ILE A 483 8.27 -5.42 2.99
N LEU A 484 6.97 -5.21 2.74
CA LEU A 484 5.89 -5.70 3.60
C LEU A 484 5.81 -7.22 3.61
N ILE A 485 6.01 -7.88 2.47
CA ILE A 485 6.06 -9.34 2.34
C ILE A 485 7.32 -9.88 3.01
N ILE A 486 8.47 -9.23 2.87
CA ILE A 486 9.71 -9.58 3.58
C ILE A 486 9.51 -9.37 5.09
N VAL A 487 8.83 -8.31 5.52
CA VAL A 487 8.49 -8.05 6.93
C VAL A 487 7.44 -9.05 7.45
N LEU A 488 6.52 -9.50 6.61
CA LEU A 488 5.52 -10.51 6.97
C LEU A 488 6.14 -11.91 7.00
N LEU A 489 7.05 -12.22 6.08
CA LEU A 489 7.82 -13.46 6.05
C LEU A 489 8.88 -13.48 7.15
N SER A 490 9.50 -12.34 7.48
CA SER A 490 10.35 -12.19 8.65
C SER A 490 9.54 -12.28 9.93
N ARG A 491 8.32 -11.71 10.01
CA ARG A 491 7.38 -11.94 11.12
C ARG A 491 6.89 -13.39 11.20
N ASN A 492 6.84 -14.13 10.10
CA ASN A 492 6.43 -15.53 10.09
C ASN A 492 7.58 -16.46 10.49
N GLN A 493 8.82 -16.11 10.13
CA GLN A 493 10.05 -16.73 10.62
C GLN A 493 10.34 -16.35 12.09
N GLU A 494 10.04 -15.12 12.50
CA GLU A 494 10.03 -14.66 13.89
C GLU A 494 8.90 -15.30 14.70
N LYS A 495 7.72 -15.58 14.15
CA LYS A 495 6.72 -16.40 14.87
C LYS A 495 7.22 -17.81 15.18
N SER A 496 8.24 -18.28 14.45
CA SER A 496 8.93 -19.54 14.73
C SER A 496 10.24 -19.38 15.53
N SER A 497 10.70 -18.16 15.82
CA SER A 497 11.97 -17.88 16.55
C SER A 497 11.98 -16.69 17.52
N GLN A 498 10.85 -16.04 17.77
CA GLN A 498 10.66 -14.91 18.70
C GLN A 498 9.61 -15.24 19.76
N HIS A 499 9.99 -16.17 20.62
CA HIS A 499 10.03 -15.77 22.02
C HIS A 499 11.36 -15.03 22.18
N ILE A 500 11.33 -13.68 22.23
CA ILE A 500 12.33 -12.73 22.81
C ILE A 500 12.46 -11.44 21.96
N LEU A 501 12.08 -10.30 22.58
CA LEU A 501 12.32 -8.86 22.27
C LEU A 501 11.37 -8.10 21.29
N SER A 502 10.15 -7.77 21.75
CA SER A 502 9.42 -6.52 21.37
C SER A 502 9.92 -5.35 22.24
N VAL A 503 10.10 -4.17 21.64
CA VAL A 503 10.48 -2.92 22.33
C VAL A 503 9.27 -1.98 22.30
N CYS A 504 8.65 -1.74 23.46
CA CYS A 504 7.56 -0.77 23.64
C CYS A 504 8.09 0.68 23.53
N HIS A 505 7.37 1.57 22.85
CA HIS A 505 7.68 3.00 22.79
C HIS A 505 6.49 3.87 23.20
N ILE A 506 6.68 4.72 24.21
CA ILE A 506 5.76 5.80 24.59
C ILE A 506 6.47 7.12 24.30
N HIS A 507 5.91 7.94 23.40
CA HIS A 507 6.46 9.24 23.04
C HIS A 507 5.54 10.35 23.55
N ILE A 508 6.10 11.26 24.34
CA ILE A 508 5.39 12.35 25.02
C ILE A 508 6.06 13.67 24.63
N THR A 509 5.39 14.49 23.81
CA THR A 509 5.92 15.80 23.40
C THR A 509 5.28 16.91 24.23
N ILE A 510 6.06 17.47 25.17
CA ILE A 510 5.67 18.62 26.00
C ILE A 510 6.42 19.85 25.50
N ALA A 511 5.71 20.92 25.09
CA ALA A 511 6.35 22.20 24.77
C ALA A 511 6.61 22.99 26.06
N LEU A 512 7.87 23.39 26.29
CA LEU A 512 8.29 24.33 27.34
C LEU A 512 7.72 25.73 27.12
#